data_AF-A0A440NRJ0-F1
#
_entry.id   AF-A0A440NRJ0-F1
#
_cell.length_a   1.000
_cell.length_b   1.000
_cell.length_c   1.000
_cell.angle_alpha   90.00
_cell.angle_beta   90.00
_cell.angle_gamma   90.00
#
_symmetry.space_group_name_H-M   'P 1'
#
loop_
_entity.id
_entity.type
_entity.pdbx_description
1 polymer ?
#
loop_
_entity_poly.entity_id
_entity_poly.type
_entity_poly.pdbx_seq_one_letter_code
_entity_poly.pdbx_strand_id
1 'polypeptide(L)'
;MRWNMMALASCLAMAGCVGGTSMAERQDEDVQSSLQYDSVPCDQLIAQRNGLAEQNHLPTTAKTTFSNPAMGFGPFTPDMRSKATRDSDRASGQIDAMNRSIERRDCGQPKKKNKFELPGSKPS
;
A
#
# COMPACT_ATOMS: atom_id res chain seq x y z
N MET A 1 16.41 -27.64 39.91
CA MET A 1 16.11 -28.36 38.66
C MET A 1 14.73 -28.07 38.06
N ARG A 2 13.67 -27.79 38.84
CA ARG A 2 12.29 -27.57 38.34
C ARG A 2 11.99 -26.15 37.79
N TRP A 3 12.83 -25.15 38.09
CA TRP A 3 12.61 -23.76 37.65
C TRP A 3 12.95 -23.56 36.16
N ASN A 4 14.00 -24.22 35.66
CA ASN A 4 14.43 -24.10 34.26
C ASN A 4 13.40 -24.67 33.27
N MET A 5 12.57 -25.63 33.71
CA MET A 5 11.47 -26.18 32.89
C MET A 5 10.29 -25.22 32.74
N MET A 6 9.99 -24.38 33.75
CA MET A 6 8.94 -23.36 33.64
C MET A 6 9.32 -22.21 32.70
N ALA A 7 10.60 -21.83 32.66
CA ALA A 7 11.08 -20.79 31.74
C ALA A 7 10.97 -21.23 30.26
N LEU A 8 11.32 -22.48 29.96
CA LEU A 8 11.24 -23.05 28.61
C LEU A 8 9.79 -23.15 28.09
N ALA A 9 8.82 -23.47 28.95
CA ALA A 9 7.41 -23.53 28.57
C ALA A 9 6.81 -22.15 28.26
N SER A 10 7.30 -21.08 28.90
CA SER A 10 6.80 -19.72 28.65
C SER A 10 7.29 -19.14 27.30
N CYS A 11 8.48 -19.53 26.82
CA CYS A 11 8.98 -19.12 25.49
C CYS A 11 8.20 -19.75 24.32
N LEU A 12 7.64 -20.94 24.48
CA LEU A 12 6.86 -21.61 23.42
C LEU A 12 5.50 -20.94 23.18
N ALA A 13 4.92 -20.27 24.20
CA ALA A 13 3.67 -19.52 24.03
C ALA A 13 3.84 -18.24 23.19
N MET A 14 5.06 -17.68 23.10
CA MET A 14 5.34 -16.50 22.26
C MET A 14 5.53 -16.85 20.78
N ALA A 15 5.78 -18.12 20.45
CA ALA A 15 5.83 -18.60 19.06
C ALA A 15 4.43 -18.76 18.43
N GLY A 16 3.35 -18.64 19.22
CA GLY A 16 1.97 -18.65 18.73
C GLY A 16 1.48 -17.30 18.21
N CYS A 17 2.27 -16.22 18.36
CA CYS A 17 2.00 -14.90 17.78
C CYS A 17 2.61 -14.74 16.38
N VAL A 18 2.68 -15.81 15.58
CA VAL A 18 2.93 -15.70 14.13
C VAL A 18 1.61 -15.31 13.43
N GLY A 19 1.06 -14.16 13.82
CA GLY A 19 0.15 -13.39 12.96
C GLY A 19 1.06 -12.59 12.02
N GLY A 20 1.02 -12.88 10.72
CA GLY A 20 1.85 -12.19 9.73
C GLY A 20 2.28 -13.05 8.54
N THR A 21 1.69 -14.22 8.30
CA THR A 21 2.05 -15.14 7.21
C THR A 21 0.91 -15.62 6.32
N SER A 22 -0.34 -15.38 6.71
CA SER A 22 -1.52 -15.70 5.94
C SER A 22 -1.61 -14.83 4.69
N MET A 23 -2.31 -15.35 3.68
CA MET A 23 -2.52 -14.68 2.41
C MET A 23 -3.30 -13.37 2.58
N ALA A 24 -4.30 -13.34 3.46
CA ALA A 24 -5.13 -12.16 3.64
C ALA A 24 -4.31 -10.99 4.22
N GLU A 25 -3.62 -11.22 5.33
CA GLU A 25 -2.84 -10.16 5.97
C GLU A 25 -1.70 -9.64 5.08
N ARG A 26 -1.03 -10.52 4.33
CA ARG A 26 0.02 -10.15 3.36
C ARG A 26 -0.49 -9.29 2.21
N GLN A 27 -1.71 -9.54 1.75
CA GLN A 27 -2.30 -8.76 0.67
C GLN A 27 -2.86 -7.42 1.17
N ASP A 28 -3.38 -7.40 2.40
CA ASP A 28 -3.79 -6.15 3.05
C ASP A 28 -2.58 -5.23 3.28
N GLU A 29 -1.41 -5.78 3.60
CA GLU A 29 -0.14 -5.03 3.66
C GLU A 29 0.29 -4.42 2.31
N ASP A 30 -0.05 -5.07 1.19
CA ASP A 30 0.23 -4.56 -0.16
C ASP A 30 -0.67 -3.35 -0.49
N VAL A 31 -1.80 -3.17 0.22
CA VAL A 31 -2.69 -2.00 0.07
C VAL A 31 -2.12 -0.78 0.80
N GLN A 32 -1.54 0.14 0.05
CA GLN A 32 -0.97 1.36 0.63
C GLN A 32 -1.95 2.54 0.67
N SER A 33 -1.90 3.32 1.75
CA SER A 33 -2.65 4.57 1.86
C SER A 33 -2.13 5.61 0.87
N SER A 34 -3.03 6.21 0.09
CA SER A 34 -2.70 7.30 -0.83
C SER A 34 -2.37 8.61 -0.11
N LEU A 35 -2.81 8.78 1.14
CA LEU A 35 -2.61 10.00 1.91
C LEU A 35 -1.14 10.32 2.16
N GLN A 36 -0.29 9.29 2.23
CA GLN A 36 1.16 9.47 2.42
C GLN A 36 1.81 10.18 1.23
N TYR A 37 1.19 10.14 0.05
CA TYR A 37 1.70 10.75 -1.17
C TYR A 37 1.13 12.15 -1.44
N ASP A 38 0.17 12.61 -0.64
CA ASP A 38 -0.49 13.90 -0.86
C ASP A 38 0.41 15.10 -0.56
N SER A 39 1.40 14.91 0.32
CA SER A 39 2.42 15.92 0.65
C SER A 39 3.54 15.98 -0.39
N VAL A 40 3.67 14.97 -1.27
CA VAL A 40 4.73 14.91 -2.30
C VAL A 40 4.35 15.82 -3.47
N PRO A 41 5.24 16.73 -3.93
CA PRO A 41 4.99 17.56 -5.10
C PRO A 41 4.58 16.74 -6.34
N CYS A 42 3.60 17.22 -7.12
CA CYS A 42 3.03 16.45 -8.23
C CYS A 42 4.07 15.95 -9.24
N ASP A 43 5.03 16.80 -9.64
CA ASP A 43 6.06 16.42 -10.62
C ASP A 43 6.95 15.30 -10.07
N GLN A 44 7.32 15.40 -8.79
CA GLN A 44 8.09 14.39 -8.09
C GLN A 44 7.31 13.09 -7.94
N LEU A 45 6.00 13.17 -7.62
CA LEU A 45 5.16 11.99 -7.48
C LEU A 45 4.99 11.24 -8.82
N ILE A 46 4.79 11.97 -9.92
CA ILE A 46 4.69 11.39 -11.26
C ILE A 46 5.99 10.71 -11.65
N ALA A 47 7.14 11.35 -11.40
CA ALA A 47 8.46 10.77 -11.68
C ALA A 47 8.72 9.52 -10.83
N GLN A 48 8.41 9.55 -9.53
CA GLN A 48 8.55 8.40 -8.63
C GLN A 48 7.70 7.22 -9.09
N ARG A 49 6.42 7.45 -9.42
CA ARG A 49 5.54 6.41 -9.94
C ARG A 49 6.10 5.78 -11.23
N ASN A 50 6.52 6.61 -12.18
CA ASN A 50 7.05 6.13 -13.46
C ASN A 50 8.33 5.32 -13.27
N GLY A 51 9.26 5.81 -12.44
CA GLY A 51 10.49 5.09 -12.11
C GLY A 51 10.22 3.76 -11.39
N LEU A 52 9.22 3.72 -10.50
CA LEU A 52 8.83 2.49 -9.81
C LEU A 52 8.19 1.47 -10.77
N ALA A 53 7.35 1.95 -11.69
CA ALA A 53 6.73 1.15 -12.73
C ALA A 53 7.79 0.53 -13.66
N GLU A 54 8.75 1.33 -14.13
CA GLU A 54 9.84 0.87 -14.98
C GLU A 54 10.73 -0.17 -14.28
N GLN A 55 11.16 0.11 -13.04
CA GLN A 55 12.01 -0.81 -12.26
C GLN A 55 11.37 -2.19 -12.06
N ASN A 56 10.05 -2.23 -11.88
CA ASN A 56 9.32 -3.48 -11.64
C ASN A 56 8.68 -4.06 -12.90
N HIS A 57 8.91 -3.47 -14.08
CA HIS A 57 8.27 -3.86 -15.35
C HIS A 57 6.73 -3.88 -15.27
N LEU A 58 6.17 -2.94 -14.51
CA LEU A 58 4.74 -2.80 -14.28
C LEU A 58 4.17 -1.63 -15.10
N PRO A 59 2.87 -1.66 -15.44
CA PRO A 59 2.20 -0.50 -16.01
C PRO A 59 2.10 0.62 -14.97
N THR A 60 2.17 1.87 -15.40
CA THR A 60 1.95 3.04 -14.51
C THR A 60 0.53 3.10 -13.96
N THR A 61 -0.40 2.32 -14.51
CA THR A 61 -1.79 2.16 -14.07
C THR A 61 -2.02 0.89 -13.26
N ALA A 62 -0.95 0.24 -12.78
CA ALA A 62 -1.05 -0.95 -11.94
C ALA A 62 -1.96 -0.69 -10.73
N LYS A 63 -2.76 -1.70 -10.39
CA LYS A 63 -3.68 -1.70 -9.25
C LYS A 63 -3.25 -2.78 -8.26
N THR A 64 -3.64 -2.64 -7.00
CA THR A 64 -3.50 -3.72 -6.02
C THR A 64 -4.23 -4.97 -6.51
N THR A 65 -3.54 -6.10 -6.51
CA THR A 65 -4.12 -7.40 -6.86
C THR A 65 -4.48 -8.17 -5.61
N PHE A 66 -5.67 -8.74 -5.58
CA PHE A 66 -6.09 -9.66 -4.54
C PHE A 66 -6.21 -11.08 -5.10
N SER A 67 -5.44 -12.00 -4.54
CA SER A 67 -5.69 -13.43 -4.62
C SER A 67 -6.90 -13.76 -3.75
N ASN A 68 -7.89 -14.46 -4.30
CA ASN A 68 -9.08 -14.89 -3.56
C ASN A 68 -8.87 -16.33 -3.06
N PRO A 69 -8.31 -16.55 -1.85
CA PRO A 69 -8.30 -17.88 -1.25
C PRO A 69 -9.75 -18.28 -1.02
N ALA A 70 -10.14 -19.46 -1.54
CA ALA A 70 -11.51 -19.93 -1.57
C ALA A 70 -12.28 -19.58 -0.27
N MET A 71 -13.26 -18.67 -0.40
CA MET A 71 -14.35 -18.41 0.55
C MET A 71 -13.95 -18.26 2.03
N GLY A 72 -13.20 -17.19 2.37
CA GLY A 72 -13.09 -16.72 3.76
C GLY A 72 -12.03 -17.38 4.63
N PHE A 73 -11.26 -18.34 4.09
CA PHE A 73 -10.09 -18.91 4.78
C PHE A 73 -8.81 -18.09 4.59
N GLY A 74 -8.89 -16.88 4.03
CA GLY A 74 -7.74 -16.00 3.80
C GLY A 74 -6.83 -15.77 5.02
N PRO A 75 -7.37 -15.54 6.23
CA PRO A 75 -6.57 -15.38 7.45
C PRO A 75 -5.89 -16.67 7.93
N PHE A 76 -6.28 -17.84 7.41
CA PHE A 76 -5.78 -19.15 7.83
C PHE A 76 -5.00 -19.87 6.73
N THR A 77 -5.01 -19.35 5.50
CA THR A 77 -4.28 -19.91 4.37
C THR A 77 -2.89 -19.29 4.29
N PRO A 78 -1.82 -20.08 4.32
CA PRO A 78 -0.47 -19.54 4.25
C PRO A 78 -0.21 -18.87 2.90
N ASP A 79 0.61 -17.81 2.90
CA ASP A 79 1.01 -17.18 1.65
C ASP A 79 1.96 -18.08 0.87
N MET A 80 1.47 -18.60 -0.26
CA MET A 80 2.21 -19.47 -1.18
C MET A 80 2.80 -18.72 -2.39
N ARG A 81 2.62 -17.40 -2.49
CA ARG A 81 3.20 -16.59 -3.57
C ARG A 81 4.73 -16.60 -3.47
N SER A 82 5.39 -16.61 -4.64
CA SER A 82 6.85 -16.46 -4.70
C SER A 82 7.27 -15.06 -4.21
N LYS A 83 8.53 -14.92 -3.77
CA LYS A 83 9.07 -13.61 -3.38
C LYS A 83 8.94 -12.58 -4.51
N ALA A 84 9.24 -12.97 -5.74
CA ALA A 84 9.13 -12.07 -6.89
C ALA A 84 7.69 -11.58 -7.11
N THR A 85 6.70 -12.46 -6.94
CA THR A 85 5.28 -12.10 -7.03
C THR A 85 4.90 -11.12 -5.93
N ARG A 86 5.32 -11.36 -4.68
CA ARG A 86 5.05 -10.45 -3.56
C ARG A 86 5.68 -9.08 -3.77
N ASP A 87 6.94 -9.02 -4.21
CA ASP A 87 7.63 -7.76 -4.45
C ASP A 87 6.93 -6.96 -5.59
N SER A 88 6.47 -7.65 -6.64
CA SER A 88 5.67 -7.07 -7.73
C SER A 88 4.29 -6.58 -7.27
N ASP A 89 3.58 -7.34 -6.44
CA ASP A 89 2.26 -6.96 -5.92
C ASP A 89 2.37 -5.74 -4.98
N ARG A 90 3.42 -5.71 -4.15
CA ARG A 90 3.76 -4.56 -3.31
C ARG A 90 4.06 -3.31 -4.13
N ALA A 91 4.82 -3.44 -5.23
CA ALA A 91 5.10 -2.33 -6.13
C ALA A 91 3.83 -1.85 -6.84
N SER A 92 2.94 -2.77 -7.23
CA SER A 92 1.64 -2.45 -7.81
C SER A 92 0.76 -1.66 -6.82
N GLY A 93 0.76 -2.03 -5.54
CA GLY A 93 0.03 -1.30 -4.51
C GLY A 93 0.56 0.10 -4.21
N GLN A 94 1.87 0.30 -4.32
CA GLN A 94 2.48 1.64 -4.27
C GLN A 94 2.05 2.50 -5.46
N ILE A 95 2.14 1.95 -6.68
CA ILE A 95 1.72 2.65 -7.90
C ILE A 95 0.25 3.07 -7.82
N ASP A 96 -0.62 2.16 -7.35
CA ASP A 96 -2.04 2.42 -7.16
C ASP A 96 -2.30 3.52 -6.13
N ALA A 97 -1.60 3.50 -5.00
CA ALA A 97 -1.69 4.55 -3.98
C ALA A 97 -1.22 5.92 -4.50
N MET A 98 -0.12 5.95 -5.27
CA MET A 98 0.35 7.17 -5.94
C MET A 98 -0.67 7.67 -6.97
N ASN A 99 -1.24 6.78 -7.78
CA ASN A 99 -2.27 7.13 -8.77
C ASN A 99 -3.51 7.75 -8.11
N ARG A 100 -4.01 7.16 -7.02
CA ARG A 100 -5.11 7.75 -6.25
C ARG A 100 -4.79 9.15 -5.73
N SER A 101 -3.55 9.41 -5.33
CA SER A 101 -3.13 10.77 -4.91
C SER A 101 -3.03 11.73 -6.10
N ILE A 102 -2.50 11.27 -7.24
CA ILE A 102 -2.42 12.04 -8.49
C ILE A 102 -3.82 12.44 -8.96
N GLU A 103 -4.75 11.48 -9.01
CA GLU A 103 -6.14 11.69 -9.43
C GLU A 103 -6.86 12.67 -8.50
N ARG A 104 -6.76 12.46 -7.18
CA ARG A 104 -7.41 13.34 -6.20
C ARG A 104 -6.90 14.77 -6.21
N ARG A 105 -5.62 14.98 -6.55
CA ARG A 105 -4.98 16.31 -6.58
C ARG A 105 -4.95 16.91 -7.98
N ASP A 106 -5.57 16.26 -8.96
CA ASP A 106 -5.54 16.64 -10.38
C ASP A 106 -4.11 16.91 -10.89
N CYS A 107 -3.12 16.15 -10.39
CA CYS A 107 -1.73 16.32 -10.77
C CYS A 107 -1.56 16.07 -12.28
N GLY A 108 -0.94 17.01 -12.99
CA GLY A 108 -0.76 16.95 -14.45
C GLY A 108 -1.93 17.49 -15.27
N GLN A 109 -3.04 17.88 -14.64
CA GLN A 109 -4.05 18.68 -15.31
C GLN A 109 -3.68 20.17 -15.26
N PRO A 110 -4.01 20.96 -16.30
CA PRO A 110 -3.88 22.41 -16.19
C PRO A 110 -4.75 22.86 -15.02
N LYS A 111 -4.15 23.57 -14.05
CA LYS A 111 -4.88 24.14 -12.90
C LYS A 111 -6.13 24.83 -13.44
N LYS A 112 -7.32 24.28 -13.16
CA LYS A 112 -8.56 24.96 -13.48
C LYS A 112 -8.51 26.30 -12.75
N LYS A 113 -8.40 27.40 -13.50
CA LYS A 113 -8.52 28.75 -12.93
C LYS A 113 -9.89 28.77 -12.28
N ASN A 114 -9.92 28.76 -10.95
CA ASN A 114 -11.16 28.82 -10.19
C ASN A 114 -11.84 30.16 -10.52
N LYS A 115 -12.74 30.15 -11.51
CA LYS A 115 -13.77 31.19 -11.69
C LYS A 115 -14.80 31.01 -10.58
N PHE A 116 -14.39 31.25 -9.35
CA PHE A 116 -15.28 31.47 -8.22
C PHE A 116 -14.56 32.35 -7.20
N GLU A 117 -13.90 33.41 -7.69
CA GLU A 117 -13.74 34.61 -6.88
C GLU A 117 -15.14 35.19 -6.70
N LEU A 118 -15.66 35.10 -5.48
CA LEU A 118 -16.89 35.79 -5.09
C LEU A 118 -16.69 37.29 -5.38
N PRO A 119 -17.56 37.94 -6.17
CA PRO A 119 -17.45 39.37 -6.41
C PRO A 119 -17.86 40.10 -5.13
N GLY A 120 -16.91 40.45 -4.26
CA GLY A 120 -17.26 41.21 -3.06
C GLY A 120 -16.22 41.52 -1.99
N SER A 121 -15.07 40.84 -1.89
CA SER A 121 -14.09 41.21 -0.87
C SER A 121 -13.20 42.37 -1.33
N LYS A 122 -13.69 43.61 -1.12
CA LYS A 122 -12.84 44.80 -1.11
C LYS A 122 -11.82 44.69 0.03
N PRO A 123 -10.53 44.97 -0.20
CA PRO A 123 -9.59 45.18 0.89
C PRO A 123 -9.93 46.50 1.60
N SER A 124 -9.95 46.46 2.93
CA SER A 124 -10.03 47.64 3.79
C SER A 124 -8.68 48.31 3.97
#